data_AF-R6GRJ6-F1
#
_entry.id   AF-R6GRJ6-F1
#
_cell.length_a   1.000
_cell.length_b   1.000
_cell.length_c   1.000
_cell.angle_alpha   90.00
_cell.angle_beta   90.00
_cell.angle_gamma   90.00
#
_symmetry.space_group_name_H-M   'P 1'
#
loop_
_entity.id
_entity.type
_entity.pdbx_description
1 polymer ?
#
loop_
_entity_poly.entity_id
_entity_poly.type
_entity_poly.pdbx_seq_one_letter_code
_entity_poly.pdbx_strand_id
1 'polypeptide(L)'
;MEIYSEKFFINQAIEHGIDSYILNKNGEHYNKMYKFEMLIISALTIIYGEKSILLPYKIDNEKAFECNLLMYDLKDTDLKKFISYMQKYYDFMEKFKSEKMAEGIIEEIEKIIVEMLKKRSKVKKLTNDELENLGRIFDNNCSFNSMFSNNNVNIIKRYWLDTKENLTDTQIEMIGINPNLLSREEYSTYGFDIRTIACLSAYEISEVNNAIEENKKQKFQKEEISFFKKFNLYLTTGSGFVDKLMLLSIVATELMVGIIVLFQLGGR
;
A
#
# COMPACT_ATOMS: atom_id res chain seq x y z
N MET A 1 20.71 1.79 56.69
CA MET A 1 20.77 2.72 55.54
C MET A 1 20.11 1.97 54.40
N GLU A 2 18.80 2.09 54.27
CA GLU A 2 18.08 1.49 53.15
C GLU A 2 18.52 2.24 51.90
N ILE A 3 19.24 1.53 51.02
CA ILE A 3 19.54 2.01 49.68
C ILE A 3 18.19 2.00 48.97
N TYR A 4 17.53 3.16 48.90
CA TYR A 4 16.41 3.35 47.98
C TYR A 4 16.95 3.06 46.58
N SER A 5 16.69 1.85 46.05
CA SER A 5 16.94 1.60 44.63
C SER A 5 15.88 2.38 43.88
N GLU A 6 16.28 3.37 43.08
CA GLU A 6 15.36 4.04 42.15
C GLU A 6 14.62 2.96 41.35
N LYS A 7 13.29 2.94 41.49
CA LYS A 7 12.44 2.04 40.71
C LYS A 7 12.23 2.70 39.35
N PHE A 8 12.91 2.18 38.34
CA PHE A 8 12.67 2.54 36.95
C PHE A 8 11.44 1.79 36.43
N PHE A 9 10.72 2.40 35.47
CA PHE A 9 9.51 1.85 34.86
C PHE A 9 9.77 0.44 34.30
N ILE A 10 10.53 0.29 33.23
CA ILE A 10 10.96 -1.03 32.74
C ILE A 10 12.44 -1.23 33.03
N ASN A 11 13.24 -0.25 32.62
CA ASN A 11 14.67 -0.17 32.82
C ASN A 11 15.12 1.27 32.53
N GLN A 12 16.37 1.62 32.85
CA GLN A 12 16.87 2.99 32.68
C GLN A 12 16.83 3.45 31.22
N ALA A 13 17.18 2.56 30.29
CA ALA A 13 17.20 2.88 28.86
C ALA A 13 15.82 3.30 28.34
N ILE A 14 14.79 2.53 28.67
CA ILE A 14 13.43 2.75 28.21
C ILE A 14 12.84 3.99 28.88
N GLU A 15 13.07 4.19 30.18
CA GLU A 15 12.59 5.37 30.90
C GLU A 15 13.19 6.66 30.33
N HIS A 16 14.53 6.73 30.24
CA HIS A 16 15.20 7.90 29.68
C HIS A 16 14.89 8.11 28.19
N GLY A 17 14.65 7.03 27.44
CA GLY A 17 14.19 7.10 26.06
C GLY A 17 12.80 7.73 25.95
N ILE A 18 11.87 7.36 26.84
CA ILE A 18 10.51 7.93 26.88
C ILE A 18 10.55 9.39 27.30
N ASP A 19 11.31 9.73 28.35
CA ASP A 19 11.46 11.12 28.79
C ASP A 19 12.05 12.00 27.69
N SER A 20 13.12 11.53 27.05
CA SER A 20 13.76 12.25 25.95
C SER A 20 12.82 12.41 24.75
N TYR A 21 11.97 11.41 24.48
CA TYR A 21 10.96 11.49 23.43
C TYR A 21 9.90 12.56 23.75
N ILE A 22 9.40 12.61 24.99
CA ILE A 22 8.42 13.61 25.43
C ILE A 22 9.02 15.01 25.34
N LEU A 23 10.24 15.21 25.85
CA LEU A 23 10.95 16.49 25.81
C LEU A 23 11.16 16.96 24.36
N ASN A 24 11.70 16.08 23.51
CA ASN A 24 11.94 16.39 22.10
C ASN A 24 10.63 16.73 21.35
N LYS A 25 9.54 16.02 21.65
CA LYS A 25 8.23 16.29 21.06
C LYS A 25 7.66 17.66 21.48
N ASN A 26 7.92 18.09 22.71
CA ASN A 26 7.52 19.40 23.22
C ASN A 26 8.44 20.55 22.75
N GLY A 27 9.51 20.25 22.02
CA GLY A 27 10.53 21.25 21.64
C GLY A 27 11.46 21.64 22.79
N GLU A 28 11.50 20.84 23.84
CA GLU A 28 12.34 21.04 25.01
C GLU A 28 13.73 20.40 24.84
N HIS A 29 14.70 20.88 25.62
CA HIS A 29 16.05 20.34 25.58
C HIS A 29 16.12 19.00 26.32
N TYR A 30 16.60 17.95 25.64
CA TYR A 30 16.86 16.63 26.22
C TYR A 30 18.35 16.31 26.24
N ASN A 31 18.77 15.37 27.09
CA ASN A 31 20.15 14.92 27.15
C ASN A 31 20.48 14.10 25.89
N LYS A 32 21.41 14.58 25.07
CA LYS A 32 21.84 13.93 23.83
C LYS A 32 22.46 12.54 24.04
N MET A 33 22.89 12.20 25.26
CA MET A 33 23.34 10.85 25.61
C MET A 33 22.24 9.81 25.37
N TYR A 34 20.96 10.18 25.52
CA TYR A 34 19.82 9.28 25.36
C TYR A 34 19.17 9.36 23.97
N LYS A 35 19.89 9.90 22.99
CA LYS A 35 19.36 10.11 21.64
C LYS A 35 19.00 8.77 20.98
N PHE A 36 19.79 7.73 21.20
CA PHE A 36 19.50 6.41 20.62
C PHE A 36 18.21 5.82 21.20
N GLU A 37 18.08 5.81 22.53
CA GLU A 37 16.89 5.33 23.23
C GLU A 37 15.64 6.11 22.80
N MET A 38 15.76 7.44 22.68
CA MET A 38 14.69 8.29 22.14
C MET A 38 14.27 7.87 20.72
N LEU A 39 15.22 7.54 19.85
CA LEU A 39 14.93 7.09 18.48
C LEU A 39 14.24 5.72 18.47
N ILE A 40 14.63 4.82 19.37
CA ILE A 40 13.94 3.53 19.55
C ILE A 40 12.49 3.74 20.02
N ILE A 41 12.27 4.60 21.02
CA ILE A 41 10.91 4.95 21.47
C ILE A 41 10.10 5.60 20.35
N SER A 42 10.72 6.47 19.55
CA SER A 42 10.10 7.05 18.36
C SER A 42 9.64 5.96 17.38
N ALA A 43 10.47 4.95 17.11
CA ALA A 43 10.08 3.83 16.26
C ALA A 43 8.91 3.03 16.86
N LEU A 44 8.94 2.76 18.17
CA LEU A 44 7.83 2.05 18.85
C LEU A 44 6.51 2.82 18.77
N THR A 45 6.55 4.16 18.90
CA THR A 45 5.35 5.00 18.77
C THR A 45 4.76 4.97 17.36
N ILE A 46 5.58 4.79 16.32
CA ILE A 46 5.12 4.60 14.95
C ILE A 46 4.53 3.19 14.75
N ILE A 47 5.16 2.16 15.31
CA ILE A 47 4.73 0.77 15.15
C ILE A 47 3.40 0.53 15.88
N TYR A 48 3.34 0.84 17.18
CA TYR A 48 2.23 0.47 18.07
C TYR A 48 1.25 1.61 18.36
N GLY A 49 1.60 2.83 17.95
CA GLY A 49 0.86 4.04 18.29
C GLY A 49 1.36 4.67 19.59
N GLU A 50 1.38 6.00 19.61
CA GLU A 50 1.93 6.76 20.72
C GLU A 50 1.26 6.47 22.07
N LYS A 51 -0.08 6.37 22.10
CA LYS A 51 -0.83 6.06 23.33
C LYS A 51 -0.44 4.70 23.92
N SER A 52 -0.16 3.72 23.07
CA SER A 52 0.24 2.37 23.48
C SER A 52 1.60 2.34 24.17
N ILE A 53 2.45 3.33 23.91
CA ILE A 53 3.78 3.45 24.53
C ILE A 53 3.71 4.37 25.76
N LEU A 54 3.09 5.55 25.64
CA LEU A 54 3.14 6.58 26.68
C LEU A 54 2.12 6.38 27.81
N LEU A 55 0.96 5.77 27.54
CA LEU A 55 -0.05 5.59 28.60
C LEU A 55 0.42 4.63 29.69
N PRO A 56 0.96 3.43 29.37
CA PRO A 56 1.52 2.53 30.37
C PRO A 56 2.58 3.19 31.26
N TYR A 57 3.44 4.02 30.66
CA TYR A 57 4.46 4.79 31.40
C TYR A 57 3.83 5.77 32.40
N LYS A 58 2.83 6.55 31.97
CA LYS A 58 2.14 7.52 32.83
C LYS A 58 1.42 6.90 34.03
N ILE A 59 1.01 5.65 33.93
CA ILE A 59 0.31 4.92 35.00
C ILE A 59 1.19 3.90 35.73
N ASP A 60 2.50 3.90 35.47
CA ASP A 60 3.48 2.95 36.00
C ASP A 60 3.04 1.47 35.86
N ASN A 61 2.47 1.11 34.69
CA ASN A 61 2.03 -0.25 34.37
C ASN A 61 2.92 -0.94 33.33
N GLU A 62 3.97 -1.58 33.82
CA GLU A 62 4.96 -2.33 33.03
C GLU A 62 4.33 -3.43 32.18
N LYS A 63 3.40 -4.19 32.77
CA LYS A 63 2.72 -5.29 32.09
C LYS A 63 1.89 -4.79 30.90
N ALA A 64 1.24 -3.64 31.05
CA ALA A 64 0.50 -3.04 29.94
C ALA A 64 1.43 -2.63 28.79
N PHE A 65 2.63 -2.11 29.10
CA PHE A 65 3.64 -1.81 28.10
C PHE A 65 4.10 -3.08 27.36
N GLU A 66 4.46 -4.13 28.10
CA GLU A 66 4.84 -5.42 27.54
C GLU A 66 3.74 -6.01 26.66
N CYS A 67 2.49 -6.04 27.13
CA CYS A 67 1.35 -6.53 26.36
C CYS A 67 1.14 -5.74 25.06
N ASN A 68 1.33 -4.42 25.08
CA ASN A 68 1.20 -3.60 23.88
C ASN A 68 2.26 -3.95 22.84
N LEU A 69 3.49 -4.26 23.25
CA LEU A 69 4.56 -4.69 22.34
C LEU A 69 4.30 -6.08 21.73
N LEU A 70 3.52 -6.93 22.39
CA LEU A 70 3.12 -8.25 21.91
C LEU A 70 1.92 -8.22 20.95
N MET A 71 1.26 -7.06 20.76
CA MET A 71 0.01 -6.93 20.02
C MET A 71 0.06 -7.45 18.58
N TYR A 72 1.23 -7.37 17.93
CA TYR A 72 1.45 -7.87 16.57
C TYR A 72 2.11 -9.25 16.53
N ASP A 73 1.84 -10.10 17.52
CA ASP A 73 2.37 -11.47 17.58
C ASP A 73 3.91 -11.52 17.68
N LEU A 74 4.52 -10.54 18.37
CA LEU A 74 5.93 -10.62 18.73
C LEU A 74 6.11 -11.78 19.73
N LYS A 75 7.18 -12.57 19.61
CA LYS A 75 7.44 -13.63 20.58
C LYS A 75 7.87 -13.05 21.92
N ASP A 76 7.41 -13.62 23.03
CA ASP A 76 7.84 -13.25 24.38
C ASP A 76 9.37 -13.30 24.55
N THR A 77 10.02 -14.24 23.87
CA THR A 77 11.49 -14.36 23.87
C THR A 77 12.17 -13.14 23.26
N ASP A 78 11.58 -12.57 22.22
CA ASP A 78 12.14 -11.42 21.50
C ASP A 78 11.86 -10.12 22.26
N LEU A 79 10.70 -10.01 22.92
CA LEU A 79 10.42 -8.93 23.86
C LEU A 79 11.43 -8.90 25.02
N LYS A 80 11.67 -10.04 25.66
CA LYS A 80 12.65 -10.13 26.77
C LYS A 80 14.06 -9.81 26.31
N LYS A 81 14.45 -10.27 25.11
CA LYS A 81 15.73 -9.90 24.49
C LYS A 81 15.81 -8.40 24.24
N PHE A 82 14.76 -7.79 23.70
CA PHE A 82 14.71 -6.35 23.45
C PHE A 82 14.93 -5.56 24.75
N ILE A 83 14.16 -5.84 25.80
CA ILE A 83 14.31 -5.17 27.11
C ILE A 83 15.73 -5.39 27.66
N SER A 84 16.28 -6.60 27.56
CA SER A 84 17.64 -6.89 28.00
C SER A 84 18.71 -6.14 27.21
N TYR A 85 18.59 -6.05 25.88
CA TYR A 85 19.55 -5.33 25.06
C TYR A 85 19.47 -3.82 25.26
N MET A 86 18.26 -3.26 25.45
CA MET A 86 18.09 -1.86 25.84
C MET A 86 18.85 -1.56 27.14
N GLN A 87 18.72 -2.40 28.17
CA GLN A 87 19.47 -2.20 29.41
C GLN A 87 20.97 -2.35 29.22
N LYS A 88 21.41 -3.37 28.48
CA LYS A 88 22.84 -3.57 28.18
C LYS A 88 23.44 -2.37 27.44
N TYR A 89 22.67 -1.75 26.54
CA TYR A 89 23.08 -0.53 25.85
C TYR A 89 23.30 0.61 26.85
N TYR A 90 22.34 0.84 27.75
CA TYR A 90 22.46 1.87 28.79
C TYR A 90 23.67 1.63 29.70
N ASP A 91 23.80 0.42 30.27
CA ASP A 91 24.93 0.05 31.14
C ASP A 91 26.28 0.26 30.45
N PHE A 92 26.33 -0.04 29.16
CA PHE A 92 27.51 0.13 28.34
C PHE A 92 27.84 1.62 28.14
N MET A 93 26.83 2.44 27.84
CA MET A 93 26.99 3.87 27.66
C MET A 93 27.40 4.58 28.95
N GLU A 94 26.86 4.15 30.08
CA GLU A 94 27.23 4.67 31.40
C GLU A 94 28.71 4.37 31.74
N LYS A 95 29.17 3.14 31.46
CA LYS A 95 30.53 2.67 31.81
C LYS A 95 31.61 3.17 30.87
N PHE A 96 31.39 3.11 29.57
CA PHE A 96 32.44 3.34 28.57
C PHE A 96 32.30 4.68 27.88
N LYS A 97 31.11 5.31 27.92
CA LYS A 97 30.79 6.57 27.24
C LYS A 97 31.20 6.58 25.75
N SER A 98 31.28 5.41 25.13
CA SER A 98 31.87 5.21 23.81
C SER A 98 31.12 4.12 23.05
N GLU A 99 30.22 4.53 22.16
CA GLU A 99 29.35 3.68 21.34
C GLU A 99 30.10 2.69 20.45
N LYS A 100 31.41 2.90 20.22
CA LYS A 100 32.26 2.11 19.31
C LYS A 100 32.42 0.63 19.70
N MET A 101 32.15 0.26 20.95
CA MET A 101 32.13 -1.16 21.36
C MET A 101 30.71 -1.72 21.61
N ALA A 102 29.66 -0.93 21.33
CA ALA A 102 28.26 -1.35 21.40
C ALA A 102 27.67 -1.75 20.03
N GLU A 103 28.48 -1.80 18.96
CA GLU A 103 28.04 -2.10 17.59
C GLU A 103 27.17 -3.38 17.53
N GLY A 104 27.52 -4.42 18.29
CA GLY A 104 26.69 -5.63 18.39
C GLY A 104 25.40 -5.51 19.20
N ILE A 105 25.31 -4.59 20.18
CA ILE A 105 24.09 -4.39 20.98
C ILE A 105 23.08 -3.57 20.17
N ILE A 106 23.54 -2.52 19.50
CA ILE A 106 22.70 -1.65 18.66
C ILE A 106 22.07 -2.47 17.54
N GLU A 107 22.87 -3.28 16.83
CA GLU A 107 22.37 -4.13 15.74
C GLU A 107 21.27 -5.09 16.20
N GLU A 108 21.41 -5.69 17.38
CA GLU A 108 20.40 -6.62 17.91
C GLU A 108 19.09 -5.90 18.28
N ILE A 109 19.17 -4.67 18.82
CA ILE A 109 17.99 -3.83 19.08
C ILE A 109 17.30 -3.49 17.76
N GLU A 110 18.04 -3.02 16.76
CA GLU A 110 17.50 -2.64 15.46
C GLU A 110 16.86 -3.83 14.73
N LYS A 111 17.47 -5.03 14.77
CA LYS A 111 16.88 -6.26 14.22
C LYS A 111 15.51 -6.55 14.82
N ILE A 112 15.37 -6.43 16.14
CA ILE A 112 14.09 -6.68 16.82
C ILE A 112 13.05 -5.62 16.42
N ILE A 113 13.45 -4.35 16.32
CA ILE A 113 12.54 -3.28 15.87
C ILE A 113 12.06 -3.52 14.42
N VAL A 114 12.95 -3.95 13.52
CA VAL A 114 12.54 -4.30 12.15
C VAL A 114 11.59 -5.50 12.14
N GLU A 115 11.81 -6.50 12.99
CA GLU A 115 10.89 -7.64 13.11
C GLU A 115 9.50 -7.20 13.63
N MET A 116 9.45 -6.31 14.63
CA MET A 116 8.20 -5.70 15.10
C MET A 116 7.48 -4.96 13.97
N LEU A 117 8.23 -4.20 13.15
CA LEU A 117 7.69 -3.47 12.02
C LEU A 117 7.14 -4.39 10.92
N LYS A 118 7.86 -5.48 10.59
CA LYS A 118 7.41 -6.52 9.65
C LYS A 118 6.14 -7.22 10.10
N LYS A 119 5.99 -7.42 11.40
CA LYS A 119 4.77 -8.00 11.96
C LYS A 119 3.60 -7.04 11.89
N ARG A 120 3.82 -5.77 12.26
CA ARG A 120 2.82 -4.70 12.14
C ARG A 120 2.33 -4.51 10.71
N SER A 121 3.23 -4.55 9.73
CA SER A 121 2.88 -4.29 8.34
C SER A 121 1.96 -5.35 7.72
N LYS A 122 2.05 -6.61 8.17
CA LYS A 122 1.13 -7.68 7.77
C LYS A 122 -0.31 -7.39 8.20
N VAL A 123 -0.48 -6.66 9.30
CA VAL A 123 -1.79 -6.32 9.87
C VAL A 123 -2.30 -4.97 9.34
N LYS A 124 -1.41 -3.98 9.21
CA LYS A 124 -1.77 -2.62 8.83
C LYS A 124 -0.74 -2.00 7.88
N LYS A 125 -1.22 -1.43 6.78
CA LYS A 125 -0.40 -0.68 5.82
C LYS A 125 0.25 0.54 6.48
N LEU A 126 1.53 0.76 6.21
CA LEU A 126 2.26 1.95 6.66
C LEU A 126 1.89 3.14 5.76
N THR A 127 1.64 4.30 6.35
CA THR A 127 1.47 5.53 5.57
C THR A 127 2.81 6.03 5.05
N ASN A 128 2.79 6.88 4.03
CA ASN A 128 4.01 7.48 3.49
C ASN A 128 4.75 8.30 4.55
N ASP A 129 4.01 9.01 5.42
CA ASP A 129 4.59 9.78 6.52
C ASP A 129 5.25 8.87 7.57
N GLU A 130 4.64 7.73 7.88
CA GLU A 130 5.23 6.72 8.77
C GLU A 130 6.52 6.15 8.16
N LEU A 131 6.52 5.85 6.86
CA LEU A 131 7.70 5.36 6.13
C LEU A 131 8.83 6.39 6.07
N GLU A 132 8.51 7.67 5.89
CA GLU A 132 9.50 8.75 5.88
C GLU A 132 10.11 8.93 7.27
N ASN A 133 9.29 8.93 8.32
CA ASN A 133 9.77 9.07 9.69
C ASN A 133 10.60 7.86 10.13
N LEU A 134 10.20 6.65 9.78
CA LEU A 134 11.02 5.44 10.01
C LEU A 134 12.33 5.52 9.22
N GLY A 135 12.27 5.94 7.95
CA GLY A 135 13.46 6.21 7.14
C GLY A 135 14.42 7.15 7.84
N ARG A 136 13.93 8.30 8.34
CA ARG A 136 14.73 9.25 9.11
C ARG A 136 15.28 8.66 10.40
N ILE A 137 14.55 7.80 11.12
CA ILE A 137 15.04 7.16 12.35
C ILE A 137 16.22 6.23 12.03
N PHE A 138 16.05 5.33 11.05
CA PHE A 138 17.10 4.41 10.65
C PHE A 138 18.26 5.12 9.94
N ASP A 139 18.01 6.16 9.15
CA ASP A 139 19.04 6.95 8.47
C ASP A 139 19.79 7.90 9.44
N ASN A 140 19.12 8.46 10.45
CA ASN A 140 19.78 9.29 11.49
C ASN A 140 20.53 8.43 12.52
N ASN A 141 20.12 7.18 12.76
CA ASN A 141 20.98 6.19 13.41
C ASN A 141 22.16 5.82 12.49
N CYS A 142 21.96 5.74 11.17
CA CYS A 142 23.08 5.59 10.24
C CYS A 142 24.05 6.80 10.25
N SER A 143 23.65 7.98 10.77
CA SER A 143 24.58 9.10 10.97
C SER A 143 25.47 8.95 12.20
N PHE A 144 25.14 8.07 13.16
CA PHE A 144 26.09 7.63 14.17
C PHE A 144 27.13 6.67 13.56
N ASN A 145 26.74 5.92 12.52
CA ASN A 145 27.61 5.03 11.76
C ASN A 145 28.41 5.71 10.63
N SER A 146 28.03 6.92 10.15
CA SER A 146 28.85 7.62 9.15
C SER A 146 30.16 8.17 9.71
N MET A 147 30.36 8.14 11.04
CA MET A 147 31.68 8.35 11.66
C MET A 147 32.44 7.05 11.94
N PHE A 148 31.80 5.87 11.91
CA PHE A 148 32.41 4.63 12.40
C PHE A 148 31.88 3.38 11.67
N SER A 149 32.80 2.62 11.07
CA SER A 149 32.66 1.24 10.54
C SER A 149 32.02 1.07 9.15
N ASN A 150 32.83 0.61 8.18
CA ASN A 150 32.56 0.65 6.74
C ASN A 150 31.89 -0.60 6.14
N ASN A 151 31.44 -1.59 6.94
CA ASN A 151 30.94 -2.87 6.40
C ASN A 151 29.54 -3.30 6.88
N ASN A 152 29.16 -3.08 8.14
CA ASN A 152 27.89 -3.59 8.70
C ASN A 152 26.67 -2.68 8.41
N VAL A 153 26.90 -1.39 8.15
CA VAL A 153 25.89 -0.39 7.76
C VAL A 153 25.06 -0.84 6.54
N ASN A 154 25.67 -1.64 5.67
CA ASN A 154 24.99 -2.19 4.50
C ASN A 154 23.94 -3.24 4.84
N ILE A 155 24.05 -3.97 5.94
CA ILE A 155 23.14 -5.10 6.21
C ILE A 155 21.80 -4.61 6.74
N ILE A 156 21.78 -3.72 7.73
CA ILE A 156 20.52 -3.21 8.28
C ILE A 156 19.85 -2.25 7.30
N LYS A 157 20.62 -1.41 6.61
CA LYS A 157 20.09 -0.57 5.53
C LYS A 157 19.55 -1.41 4.39
N ARG A 158 20.25 -2.46 3.93
CA ARG A 158 19.68 -3.40 2.95
C ARG A 158 18.47 -4.11 3.52
N TYR A 159 18.51 -4.59 4.75
CA TYR A 159 17.39 -5.31 5.34
C TYR A 159 16.15 -4.41 5.47
N TRP A 160 16.33 -3.13 5.82
CA TRP A 160 15.27 -2.13 5.80
C TRP A 160 14.81 -1.80 4.38
N LEU A 161 15.71 -1.62 3.42
CA LEU A 161 15.37 -1.37 2.02
C LEU A 161 14.63 -2.55 1.39
N ASP A 162 15.15 -3.78 1.54
CA ASP A 162 14.50 -5.02 1.15
C ASP A 162 13.14 -5.14 1.83
N THR A 163 13.03 -4.80 3.12
CA THR A 163 11.75 -4.80 3.82
C THR A 163 10.81 -3.75 3.22
N LYS A 164 11.28 -2.53 2.99
CA LYS A 164 10.53 -1.43 2.37
C LYS A 164 10.00 -1.80 0.98
N GLU A 165 10.81 -2.47 0.16
CA GLU A 165 10.40 -2.98 -1.15
C GLU A 165 9.33 -4.07 -1.01
N ASN A 166 9.52 -5.03 -0.08
CA ASN A 166 8.58 -6.12 0.16
C ASN A 166 7.30 -5.70 0.93
N LEU A 167 7.29 -4.53 1.56
CA LEU A 167 6.12 -3.98 2.27
C LEU A 167 5.01 -3.54 1.29
N THR A 168 5.37 -3.26 0.04
CA THR A 168 4.44 -2.75 -0.98
C THR A 168 3.51 -3.83 -1.55
N ASP A 169 3.90 -5.10 -1.52
CA ASP A 169 3.27 -6.20 -2.27
C ASP A 169 2.58 -7.27 -1.41
N THR A 170 2.52 -7.13 -0.08
CA THR A 170 2.07 -8.22 0.81
C THR A 170 0.58 -8.18 1.19
N GLN A 171 -0.17 -7.17 0.74
CA GLN A 171 -1.61 -7.15 0.90
C GLN A 171 -2.26 -7.66 -0.38
N ILE A 172 -2.81 -8.88 -0.32
CA ILE A 172 -3.86 -9.29 -1.25
C ILE A 172 -4.97 -8.26 -1.09
N GLU A 173 -5.09 -7.32 -2.02
CA GLU A 173 -6.29 -6.51 -2.14
C GLU A 173 -7.43 -7.50 -2.41
N MET A 174 -8.15 -7.88 -1.36
CA MET A 174 -9.49 -8.44 -1.52
C MET A 174 -10.36 -7.30 -2.05
N ILE A 175 -10.28 -7.07 -3.36
CA ILE A 175 -11.25 -6.27 -4.09
C ILE A 175 -12.56 -7.00 -3.87
N GLY A 176 -13.45 -6.41 -3.07
CA GLY A 176 -14.84 -6.86 -3.04
C GLY A 176 -15.33 -6.79 -4.49
N ILE A 177 -15.48 -7.95 -5.13
CA ILE A 177 -16.09 -8.02 -6.46
C ILE A 177 -17.54 -7.61 -6.22
N ASN A 178 -17.84 -6.33 -6.43
CA ASN A 178 -19.21 -5.87 -6.48
C ASN A 178 -19.85 -6.60 -7.66
N PRO A 179 -20.83 -7.49 -7.42
CA PRO A 179 -21.45 -8.21 -8.52
C PRO A 179 -22.10 -7.19 -9.44
N ASN A 180 -21.79 -7.27 -10.74
CA ASN A 180 -22.39 -6.41 -11.74
C ASN A 180 -23.87 -6.83 -11.92
N LEU A 181 -24.77 -6.26 -11.13
CA LEU A 181 -26.19 -6.60 -11.19
C LEU A 181 -26.85 -5.90 -12.38
N LEU A 182 -27.57 -6.66 -13.21
CA LEU A 182 -28.47 -6.10 -14.22
C LEU A 182 -29.72 -5.49 -13.57
N SER A 183 -30.49 -4.73 -14.34
CA SER A 183 -31.74 -4.14 -13.82
C SER A 183 -32.77 -5.23 -13.47
N ARG A 184 -33.68 -4.92 -12.55
CA ARG A 184 -34.75 -5.85 -12.11
C ARG A 184 -35.62 -6.28 -13.29
N GLU A 185 -35.89 -5.35 -14.19
CA GLU A 185 -36.70 -5.54 -15.38
C GLU A 185 -36.05 -6.52 -16.36
N GLU A 186 -34.72 -6.45 -16.50
CA GLU A 186 -33.95 -7.37 -17.34
C GLU A 186 -33.99 -8.79 -16.79
N TYR A 187 -33.73 -8.99 -15.50
CA TYR A 187 -33.82 -10.33 -14.90
C TYR A 187 -35.23 -10.91 -15.01
N SER A 188 -36.26 -10.10 -14.78
CA SER A 188 -37.65 -10.52 -14.90
C SER A 188 -38.02 -10.93 -16.33
N THR A 189 -37.43 -10.30 -17.35
CA THR A 189 -37.66 -10.62 -18.76
C THR A 189 -37.16 -12.03 -19.13
N TYR A 190 -36.15 -12.51 -18.41
CA TYR A 190 -35.55 -13.83 -18.60
C TYR A 190 -35.97 -14.85 -17.52
N GLY A 191 -36.97 -14.51 -16.69
CA GLY A 191 -37.59 -15.42 -15.72
C GLY A 191 -36.86 -15.53 -14.37
N PHE A 192 -35.94 -14.62 -14.06
CA PHE A 192 -35.22 -14.60 -12.78
C PHE A 192 -35.86 -13.61 -11.79
N ASP A 193 -36.15 -14.04 -10.55
CA ASP A 193 -36.53 -13.14 -9.45
C ASP A 193 -35.26 -12.48 -8.87
N ILE A 194 -35.25 -11.16 -8.83
CA ILE A 194 -34.17 -10.34 -8.26
C ILE A 194 -33.82 -10.74 -6.82
N ARG A 195 -34.81 -11.22 -6.04
CA ARG A 195 -34.58 -11.70 -4.67
C ARG A 195 -33.73 -12.96 -4.63
N THR A 196 -33.90 -13.83 -5.62
CA THR A 196 -33.08 -15.04 -5.78
C THR A 196 -31.68 -14.70 -6.26
N ILE A 197 -31.55 -13.75 -7.21
CA ILE A 197 -30.26 -13.26 -7.71
C ILE A 197 -29.43 -12.60 -6.60
N ALA A 198 -30.07 -11.84 -5.70
CA ALA A 198 -29.40 -11.20 -4.57
C ALA A 198 -28.82 -12.18 -3.54
N CYS A 199 -29.26 -13.44 -3.56
CA CYS A 199 -28.75 -14.50 -2.68
C CYS A 199 -27.63 -15.34 -3.31
N LEU A 200 -27.27 -15.08 -4.58
CA LEU A 200 -26.22 -15.82 -5.30
C LEU A 200 -24.84 -15.22 -5.05
N SER A 201 -23.80 -16.04 -5.22
CA SER A 201 -22.40 -15.57 -5.22
C SER A 201 -22.10 -14.73 -6.46
N ALA A 202 -21.08 -13.86 -6.39
CA ALA A 202 -20.70 -12.99 -7.52
C ALA A 202 -20.36 -13.78 -8.81
N TYR A 203 -19.82 -14.99 -8.66
CA TYR A 203 -19.55 -15.89 -9.79
C TYR A 203 -20.85 -16.38 -10.44
N GLU A 204 -21.81 -16.83 -9.64
CA GLU A 204 -23.11 -17.29 -10.15
C GLU A 204 -23.92 -16.15 -10.80
N ILE A 205 -23.84 -14.93 -10.25
CA ILE A 205 -24.44 -13.73 -10.86
C ILE A 205 -23.81 -13.45 -12.24
N SER A 206 -22.50 -13.60 -12.38
CA SER A 206 -21.80 -13.42 -13.66
C SER A 206 -22.24 -14.47 -14.70
N GLU A 207 -22.39 -15.73 -14.30
CA GLU A 207 -22.88 -16.79 -15.20
C GLU A 207 -24.30 -16.50 -15.71
N VAL A 208 -25.19 -16.06 -14.81
CA VAL A 208 -26.56 -15.67 -15.18
C VAL A 208 -26.55 -14.47 -16.14
N ASN A 209 -25.73 -13.47 -15.89
CA ASN A 209 -25.61 -12.31 -16.76
C ASN A 209 -25.09 -12.67 -18.15
N ASN A 210 -24.06 -13.52 -18.22
CA ASN A 210 -23.52 -14.00 -19.48
C ASN A 210 -24.58 -14.76 -20.28
N ALA A 211 -25.36 -15.63 -19.64
CA ALA A 211 -26.48 -16.33 -20.28
C ALA A 211 -27.56 -15.37 -20.80
N ILE A 212 -27.86 -14.29 -20.07
CA ILE A 212 -28.80 -13.25 -20.52
C ILE A 212 -28.23 -12.50 -21.74
N GLU A 213 -26.95 -12.12 -21.71
CA GLU A 213 -26.30 -11.43 -22.83
C GLU A 213 -26.22 -12.29 -24.09
N GLU A 214 -25.90 -13.57 -23.96
CA GLU A 214 -25.91 -14.50 -25.09
C GLU A 214 -27.31 -14.63 -25.70
N ASN A 215 -28.34 -14.73 -24.87
CA ASN A 215 -29.73 -14.75 -25.35
C ASN A 215 -30.13 -13.43 -26.02
N LYS A 216 -29.65 -12.27 -25.54
CA LYS A 216 -29.84 -10.98 -26.23
C LYS A 216 -29.21 -11.02 -27.61
N LYS A 217 -27.93 -11.42 -27.72
CA LYS A 217 -27.20 -11.51 -29.01
C LYS A 217 -27.88 -12.45 -30.00
N GLN A 218 -28.39 -13.59 -29.55
CA GLN A 218 -29.14 -14.52 -30.41
C GLN A 218 -30.49 -13.96 -30.90
N LYS A 219 -31.21 -13.18 -30.06
CA LYS A 219 -32.44 -12.50 -30.48
C LYS A 219 -32.18 -11.43 -31.55
N PHE A 220 -31.17 -10.58 -31.35
CA PHE A 220 -30.80 -9.55 -32.33
C PHE A 220 -30.39 -10.16 -33.68
N GLN A 221 -29.62 -11.26 -33.68
CA GLN A 221 -29.28 -11.96 -34.94
C GLN A 221 -30.51 -12.53 -35.66
N LYS A 222 -31.49 -13.08 -34.92
CA LYS A 222 -32.74 -13.55 -35.54
C LYS A 222 -33.57 -12.42 -36.14
N GLU A 223 -33.63 -11.25 -35.50
CA GLU A 223 -34.35 -10.09 -36.00
C GLU A 223 -33.67 -9.45 -37.22
N GLU A 224 -32.34 -9.31 -37.23
CA GLU A 224 -31.58 -8.80 -38.39
C GLU A 224 -31.73 -9.69 -39.63
N ILE A 225 -31.66 -11.02 -39.46
CA ILE A 225 -31.86 -11.97 -40.58
C ILE A 225 -33.31 -11.89 -41.11
N SER A 226 -34.28 -11.60 -40.24
CA SER A 226 -35.69 -11.46 -40.64
C SER A 226 -35.97 -10.15 -41.39
N PHE A 227 -35.28 -9.07 -41.03
CA PHE A 227 -35.44 -7.77 -41.69
C PHE A 227 -34.79 -7.77 -43.09
N PHE A 228 -33.62 -8.39 -43.23
CA PHE A 228 -32.94 -8.51 -44.53
C PHE A 228 -33.64 -9.45 -45.51
N LYS A 229 -34.41 -10.44 -45.03
CA LYS A 229 -35.20 -11.33 -45.92
C LYS A 229 -36.40 -10.63 -46.60
N LYS A 230 -36.78 -9.42 -46.17
CA LYS A 230 -37.95 -8.72 -46.71
C LYS A 230 -37.63 -7.76 -47.86
N PHE A 231 -36.36 -7.51 -48.16
CA PHE A 231 -35.93 -6.79 -49.37
C PHE A 231 -35.13 -7.73 -50.28
N ASN A 232 -35.84 -8.55 -51.05
CA ASN A 232 -35.30 -9.15 -52.27
C ASN A 232 -35.05 -8.04 -53.29
N LEU A 233 -33.95 -7.30 -53.15
CA LEU A 233 -33.33 -6.56 -54.23
C LEU A 233 -32.20 -7.44 -54.78
N TYR A 234 -32.55 -8.23 -55.79
CA TYR A 234 -31.57 -8.86 -56.67
C TYR A 234 -30.86 -7.75 -57.46
N LEU A 235 -29.68 -7.33 -57.00
CA LEU A 235 -28.68 -6.71 -57.85
C LEU A 235 -27.56 -7.73 -58.02
N THR A 236 -27.52 -8.25 -59.24
CA THR A 236 -26.61 -9.24 -59.78
C THR A 236 -25.16 -8.88 -59.51
N THR A 237 -24.40 -9.89 -59.10
CA THR A 237 -22.94 -9.92 -58.97
C THR A 237 -22.24 -9.38 -60.22
N GLY A 238 -21.64 -8.20 -60.12
CA GLY A 238 -20.71 -7.63 -61.08
C GLY A 238 -19.60 -6.92 -60.32
N SER A 239 -18.34 -7.26 -60.60
CA SER A 239 -17.14 -6.90 -59.82
C SER A 239 -17.16 -5.47 -59.26
N GLY A 240 -16.82 -5.29 -57.98
CA GLY A 240 -16.63 -3.99 -57.31
C GLY A 240 -15.57 -3.05 -57.93
N PHE A 241 -15.07 -3.39 -59.11
CA PHE A 241 -14.32 -2.51 -60.00
C PHE A 241 -15.25 -1.51 -60.71
N VAL A 242 -16.47 -1.94 -61.10
CA VAL A 242 -17.43 -1.08 -61.81
C VAL A 242 -17.96 0.03 -60.90
N ASP A 243 -18.29 -0.29 -59.64
CA ASP A 243 -18.69 0.71 -58.63
C ASP A 243 -17.58 1.73 -58.34
N LYS A 244 -16.32 1.28 -58.26
CA LYS A 244 -15.18 2.19 -58.11
C LYS A 244 -15.01 3.10 -59.32
N LEU A 245 -15.24 2.59 -60.54
CA LEU A 245 -15.14 3.37 -61.77
C LEU A 245 -16.26 4.40 -61.90
N MET A 246 -17.47 4.05 -61.47
CA MET A 246 -18.61 4.97 -61.42
C MET A 246 -18.40 6.08 -60.37
N LEU A 247 -17.91 5.74 -59.18
CA LEU A 247 -17.57 6.75 -58.17
C LEU A 247 -16.47 7.69 -58.67
N LEU A 248 -15.45 7.16 -59.35
CA LEU A 248 -14.35 7.97 -59.88
C LEU A 248 -14.81 8.91 -61.01
N SER A 249 -15.75 8.49 -61.85
CA SER A 249 -16.28 9.33 -62.93
C SER A 249 -17.12 10.49 -62.40
N ILE A 250 -17.90 10.27 -61.34
CA ILE A 250 -18.67 11.31 -60.64
C ILE A 250 -17.72 12.36 -60.04
N VAL A 251 -16.69 11.92 -59.31
CA VAL A 251 -15.71 12.83 -58.69
C VAL A 251 -14.96 13.64 -59.76
N ALA A 252 -14.59 13.01 -60.88
CA ALA A 252 -13.92 13.69 -61.99
C ALA A 252 -14.82 14.76 -62.66
N THR A 253 -16.13 14.49 -62.78
CA THR A 253 -17.07 15.47 -63.34
C THR A 253 -17.28 16.65 -62.40
N GLU A 254 -17.39 16.41 -61.09
CA GLU A 254 -17.50 17.49 -60.10
C GLU A 254 -16.26 18.40 -60.08
N LEU A 255 -15.06 17.81 -60.16
CA LEU A 255 -13.82 18.59 -60.27
C LEU A 255 -13.77 19.42 -61.55
N MET A 256 -14.18 18.87 -62.69
CA MET A 256 -14.19 19.59 -63.96
C MET A 256 -15.16 20.78 -63.93
N VAL A 257 -16.36 20.59 -63.36
CA VAL A 257 -17.34 21.68 -63.18
C VAL A 257 -16.77 22.75 -62.25
N GLY A 258 -16.13 22.36 -61.15
CA GLY A 258 -15.46 23.29 -60.23
C GLY A 258 -14.39 24.14 -60.90
N ILE A 259 -13.56 23.53 -61.77
CA ILE A 259 -12.52 24.25 -62.53
C ILE A 259 -13.14 25.21 -63.55
N ILE A 260 -14.22 24.84 -64.24
CA ILE A 260 -14.90 25.73 -65.19
C ILE A 260 -15.47 26.95 -64.46
N VAL A 261 -16.11 26.75 -63.31
CA VAL A 261 -16.65 27.84 -62.49
C VAL A 261 -15.53 28.76 -61.99
N LEU A 262 -14.39 28.21 -61.55
CA LEU A 262 -13.21 28.98 -61.16
C LEU A 262 -12.63 29.79 -62.32
N PHE A 263 -12.56 29.23 -63.53
CA PHE A 263 -12.09 29.95 -64.72
C PHE A 263 -13.05 31.07 -65.15
N GLN A 264 -14.36 30.89 -64.97
CA GLN A 264 -15.35 31.94 -65.27
C GLN A 264 -15.36 33.06 -64.23
N LEU A 265 -15.04 32.78 -62.97
CA LEU A 265 -14.99 33.77 -61.89
C LEU A 265 -13.62 34.46 -61.75
N GLY A 266 -12.52 33.81 -62.15
CA GLY A 266 -11.15 34.36 -62.12
C GLY A 266 -10.68 35.02 -63.43
N GLY A 267 -11.50 35.00 -64.47
CA GLY A 267 -11.25 35.64 -65.77
C GLY A 267 -11.79 37.06 -65.85
N ARG A 268 -11.35 37.94 -64.95
CA ARG A 268 -11.36 39.41 -65.09
C ARG A 268 -10.14 40.00 -64.40
#